data_AF-A0A2H5R8F7-F1
#
_entry.id   AF-A0A2H5R8F7-F1
#
_cell.length_a   1.000
_cell.length_b   1.000
_cell.length_c   1.000
_cell.angle_alpha   90.00
_cell.angle_beta   90.00
_cell.angle_gamma   90.00
#
_symmetry.space_group_name_H-M   'P 1'
#
loop_
_entity.id
_entity.type
_entity.pdbx_description
1 polymer ?
#
loop_
_entity_poly.entity_id
_entity_poly.type
_entity_poly.pdbx_seq_one_letter_code
_entity_poly.pdbx_strand_id
1 'polypeptide(L)'
;MSAAIRPQINIYSESGDSTIGKHVLPAVFKAPIRPDIVRVVHTNISKSNRQPYAVSSKAGHQTSAESWGTGRAVARIPRVSGGGTHRAGQGAFGNMCRGGRMFAPTKIWRKWHVKTNLNQKRFATASALAASSIPSLVLARGHRIEEIQEVPLVIGSGIESLTKTKAAVALLKTVHAYRDVVKVSNSRKLRAGKGKLRNRRHRQRRGPLIVYNEDNGVVKAFRNIPGVELVNVRRLNLLQLAPGGHVGRFIIWSQGAFALLDSLFGTYRKSAALKRDYHLPSHIITNSDVTSIINSKEIQSVLRPAGEKHEKRPFTQKKNPLRNNGVKIRLNPYAKILQRAEIIAAEKRKAGKIIKKKRQFKESTRTSVRTLKILTDK
;
A
#
# COMPACT_ATOMS: atom_id res chain seq x y z
N MET A 1 5.25 9.64 -26.74
CA MET A 1 3.82 9.43 -27.05
C MET A 1 3.52 7.96 -26.80
N SER A 2 2.90 7.64 -25.67
CA SER A 2 2.53 6.27 -25.34
C SER A 2 1.23 6.20 -24.57
N ALA A 3 0.47 5.16 -24.92
CA ALA A 3 -0.65 4.56 -24.25
C ALA A 3 -2.03 5.25 -24.37
N ALA A 4 -2.84 4.67 -25.28
CA ALA A 4 -4.27 4.37 -25.11
C ALA A 4 -5.21 5.52 -24.68
N ILE A 5 -4.94 6.74 -25.10
CA ILE A 5 -5.79 7.88 -24.79
C ILE A 5 -6.42 8.38 -26.09
N ARG A 6 -7.74 8.18 -26.24
CA ARG A 6 -8.50 8.70 -27.37
C ARG A 6 -8.38 10.23 -27.39
N PRO A 7 -8.03 10.84 -28.53
CA PRO A 7 -7.86 12.30 -28.61
C PRO A 7 -9.19 13.04 -28.44
N GLN A 8 -10.30 12.39 -28.81
CA GLN A 8 -11.67 12.89 -28.68
C GLN A 8 -12.53 11.86 -27.94
N ILE A 9 -13.49 12.34 -27.17
CA ILE A 9 -14.47 11.55 -26.43
C ILE A 9 -15.86 11.89 -26.92
N ASN A 10 -16.71 10.87 -27.02
CA ASN A 10 -18.11 11.06 -27.38
C ASN A 10 -18.92 11.59 -26.20
N ILE A 11 -19.82 12.52 -26.47
CA ILE A 11 -20.81 13.01 -25.51
C ILE A 11 -22.10 12.22 -25.76
N TYR A 12 -22.53 11.45 -24.77
CA TYR A 12 -23.73 10.64 -24.86
C TYR A 12 -24.98 11.42 -24.45
N SER A 13 -26.09 11.13 -25.10
CA SER A 13 -27.39 11.64 -24.68
C SER A 13 -27.88 10.98 -23.39
N GLU A 14 -28.88 11.60 -22.77
CA GLU A 14 -29.56 11.03 -21.61
C GLU A 14 -30.29 9.70 -21.94
N SER A 15 -30.57 9.48 -23.22
CA SER A 15 -31.16 8.23 -23.73
C SER A 15 -30.15 7.08 -23.86
N GLY A 16 -28.84 7.34 -23.72
CA GLY A 16 -27.78 6.34 -23.62
C GLY A 16 -27.08 5.99 -24.92
N ASP A 17 -27.82 5.71 -25.99
CA ASP A 17 -27.22 5.15 -27.22
C ASP A 17 -26.83 6.16 -28.29
N SER A 18 -27.42 7.37 -28.27
CA SER A 18 -27.09 8.41 -29.25
C SER A 18 -25.96 9.31 -28.76
N THR A 19 -25.01 9.58 -29.66
CA THR A 19 -23.97 10.60 -29.42
C THR A 19 -24.47 11.97 -29.86
N ILE A 20 -24.40 12.96 -28.97
CA ILE A 20 -24.82 14.34 -29.25
C ILE A 20 -23.66 15.15 -29.84
N GLY A 21 -22.42 14.77 -29.52
CA GLY A 21 -21.24 15.47 -30.02
C GLY A 21 -19.94 14.81 -29.57
N LYS A 22 -18.83 15.50 -29.83
CA LYS A 22 -17.49 15.09 -29.41
C LYS A 22 -16.78 16.22 -28.69
N HIS A 23 -15.96 15.88 -27.71
CA HIS A 23 -15.08 16.83 -27.02
C HIS A 23 -13.64 16.34 -27.02
N VAL A 24 -12.68 17.25 -27.18
CA VAL A 24 -11.25 16.90 -27.07
C VAL A 24 -10.95 16.49 -25.63
N LEU A 25 -10.20 15.41 -25.44
CA LEU A 25 -9.87 14.98 -24.09
C LEU A 25 -9.01 16.03 -23.36
N PRO A 26 -9.44 16.50 -22.18
CA PRO A 26 -8.67 17.42 -21.36
C PRO A 26 -7.29 16.89 -21.00
N ALA A 27 -6.30 17.77 -20.94
CA ALA A 27 -4.90 17.39 -20.72
C ALA A 27 -4.67 16.73 -19.34
N VAL A 28 -5.53 16.97 -18.36
CA VAL A 28 -5.45 16.36 -17.03
C VAL A 28 -5.54 14.84 -17.05
N PHE A 29 -6.22 14.25 -18.04
CA PHE A 29 -6.30 12.79 -18.18
C PHE A 29 -5.00 12.18 -18.72
N LYS A 30 -4.12 13.02 -19.28
CA LYS A 30 -2.76 12.65 -19.68
C LYS A 30 -1.75 12.90 -18.56
N ALA A 31 -2.17 13.30 -17.35
CA ALA A 31 -1.25 13.53 -16.25
C ALA A 31 -0.57 12.20 -15.80
N PRO A 32 0.70 12.23 -15.35
CA PRO A 32 1.35 11.04 -14.80
C PRO A 32 0.58 10.50 -13.58
N ILE A 33 0.39 9.18 -13.56
CA ILE A 33 -0.30 8.50 -12.45
C ILE A 33 0.74 8.12 -11.40
N ARG A 34 0.66 8.74 -10.21
CA ARG A 34 1.56 8.49 -9.06
C ARG A 34 0.77 7.95 -7.85
N PRO A 35 0.55 6.62 -7.74
CA PRO A 35 -0.21 6.02 -6.66
C PRO A 35 0.39 6.25 -5.26
N ASP A 36 1.72 6.39 -5.19
CA ASP A 36 2.48 6.73 -3.99
C ASP A 36 2.09 8.10 -3.44
N ILE A 37 2.10 9.13 -4.30
CA ILE A 37 1.71 10.50 -3.94
C ILE A 37 0.24 10.52 -3.55
N VAL A 38 -0.64 9.87 -4.32
CA VAL A 38 -2.07 9.77 -4.00
C VAL A 38 -2.28 9.17 -2.61
N ARG A 39 -1.59 8.09 -2.27
CA ARG A 39 -1.72 7.42 -0.96
C ARG A 39 -1.22 8.29 0.19
N VAL A 40 -0.08 8.94 0.04
CA VAL A 40 0.50 9.83 1.07
C VAL A 40 -0.44 11.02 1.32
N VAL A 41 -0.87 11.69 0.24
CA VAL A 41 -1.76 12.85 0.33
C VAL A 41 -3.13 12.45 0.88
N HIS A 42 -3.72 11.35 0.42
CA HIS A 42 -4.99 10.83 0.94
C HIS A 42 -4.91 10.57 2.45
N THR A 43 -3.84 9.91 2.91
CA THR A 43 -3.62 9.62 4.33
C THR A 43 -3.55 10.91 5.16
N ASN A 44 -2.85 11.94 4.66
CA ASN A 44 -2.71 13.20 5.36
C ASN A 44 -4.02 14.01 5.39
N ILE A 45 -4.74 14.10 4.27
CA ILE A 45 -6.05 14.79 4.21
C ILE A 45 -7.08 14.07 5.08
N SER A 46 -7.09 12.73 5.08
CA SER A 46 -8.03 11.93 5.88
C SER A 46 -7.87 12.17 7.39
N LYS A 47 -6.64 12.42 7.86
CA LYS A 47 -6.38 12.77 9.28
C LYS A 47 -7.04 14.10 9.68
N SER A 48 -7.20 15.04 8.75
CA SER A 48 -7.74 16.37 9.05
C SER A 48 -9.25 16.39 9.35
N ASN A 49 -10.00 15.34 9.00
CA ASN A 49 -11.43 15.22 9.34
C ASN A 49 -11.68 14.48 10.67
N ARG A 50 -10.64 14.26 11.47
CA ARG A 50 -10.77 13.56 12.76
C ARG A 50 -11.13 14.55 13.85
N GLN A 51 -12.12 14.19 14.66
CA GLN A 51 -12.43 14.90 15.90
C GLN A 51 -11.42 14.49 17.00
N PRO A 52 -10.84 15.46 17.73
CA PRO A 52 -10.00 15.18 18.89
C PRO A 52 -10.74 14.35 19.94
N TYR A 53 -10.03 13.45 20.61
CA TYR A 53 -10.54 12.73 21.77
C TYR A 53 -9.46 12.63 22.84
N ALA A 54 -9.85 12.81 24.09
CA ALA A 54 -8.97 12.82 25.25
C ALA A 54 -9.66 12.17 26.46
N VAL A 55 -8.86 11.64 27.38
CA VAL A 55 -9.35 11.22 28.70
C VAL A 55 -9.37 12.44 29.61
N SER A 56 -10.32 12.52 30.55
CA SER A 56 -10.36 13.61 31.53
C SER A 56 -9.04 13.70 32.31
N SER A 57 -8.54 14.91 32.50
CA SER A 57 -7.30 15.16 33.27
C SER A 57 -7.43 14.77 34.74
N LYS A 58 -8.66 14.77 35.29
CA LYS A 58 -8.96 14.41 36.68
C LYS A 58 -9.24 12.91 36.86
N ALA A 59 -9.33 12.13 35.78
CA ALA A 59 -9.64 10.70 35.87
C ALA A 59 -8.55 9.94 36.64
N GLY A 60 -8.95 9.19 37.67
CA GLY A 60 -8.04 8.45 38.54
C GLY A 60 -7.22 9.34 39.49
N HIS A 61 -7.52 10.64 39.59
CA HIS A 61 -6.84 11.62 40.45
C HIS A 61 -7.73 12.20 41.56
N GLN A 62 -9.01 11.86 41.59
CA GLN A 62 -9.98 12.40 42.55
C GLN A 62 -9.94 11.71 43.92
N THR A 63 -9.23 10.58 44.04
CA THR A 63 -9.14 9.80 45.27
C THR A 63 -7.95 10.27 46.11
N SER A 64 -8.17 10.52 47.41
CA SER A 64 -7.07 10.74 48.36
C SER A 64 -6.41 9.40 48.69
N ALA A 65 -5.11 9.29 48.41
CA ALA A 65 -4.35 8.07 48.62
C ALA A 65 -2.86 8.38 48.82
N GLU A 66 -2.23 7.67 49.75
CA GLU A 66 -0.80 7.79 50.04
C GLU A 66 -0.16 6.41 50.16
N SER A 67 1.13 6.29 49.86
CA SER A 67 1.85 5.03 50.02
C SER A 67 2.12 4.78 51.49
N TRP A 68 1.87 3.56 51.96
CA TRP A 68 2.16 3.18 53.35
C TRP A 68 3.64 2.93 53.64
N GLY A 69 4.52 3.11 52.66
CA GLY A 69 5.94 2.83 52.80
C GLY A 69 6.25 1.33 52.90
N THR A 70 7.38 1.01 53.53
CA THR A 70 7.82 -0.38 53.79
C THR A 70 7.26 -0.91 55.11
N GLY A 71 7.44 -2.21 55.38
CA GLY A 71 7.14 -2.79 56.70
C GLY A 71 5.70 -3.28 56.92
N ARG A 72 4.81 -3.21 55.92
CA ARG A 72 3.41 -3.65 56.03
C ARG A 72 3.04 -4.89 55.20
N ALA A 73 4.03 -5.68 54.79
CA ALA A 73 3.87 -6.85 53.90
C ALA A 73 3.01 -6.59 52.63
N VAL A 74 3.03 -5.35 52.13
CA VAL A 74 2.29 -4.92 50.95
C VAL A 74 3.16 -4.10 50.00
N ALA A 75 2.83 -4.11 48.70
CA ALA A 75 3.51 -3.29 47.71
C ALA A 75 3.38 -1.79 48.01
N ARG A 76 4.44 -1.02 47.71
CA ARG A 76 4.61 0.43 47.98
C ARG A 76 3.77 1.36 47.08
N ILE A 77 2.55 0.95 46.76
CA ILE A 77 1.63 1.70 45.91
C ILE A 77 0.74 2.59 46.78
N PRO A 78 0.40 3.83 46.35
CA PRO A 78 -0.56 4.66 47.05
C PRO A 78 -1.88 3.93 47.30
N ARG A 79 -2.37 3.98 48.54
CA ARG A 79 -3.60 3.30 48.98
C ARG A 79 -4.60 4.31 49.50
N VAL A 80 -5.88 4.06 49.23
CA VAL A 80 -6.98 4.94 49.67
C VAL A 80 -7.05 4.97 51.19
N SER A 81 -7.06 6.17 51.77
CA SER A 81 -7.14 6.38 53.21
C SER A 81 -8.54 6.07 53.78
N GLY A 82 -8.64 5.92 55.10
CA GLY A 82 -9.90 5.65 55.81
C GLY A 82 -10.16 4.16 56.06
N GLY A 83 -11.40 3.83 56.43
CA GLY A 83 -11.86 2.48 56.78
C GLY A 83 -13.37 2.31 56.52
N GLY A 84 -13.93 1.14 56.81
CA GLY A 84 -15.38 0.89 56.74
C GLY A 84 -15.98 0.73 55.34
N THR A 85 -15.18 0.84 54.27
CA THR A 85 -15.63 0.57 52.90
C THR A 85 -14.69 -0.42 52.20
N HIS A 86 -15.22 -1.17 51.23
CA HIS A 86 -14.38 -2.06 50.42
C HIS A 86 -13.25 -1.35 49.67
N ARG A 87 -13.36 -0.03 49.45
CA ARG A 87 -12.36 0.76 48.71
C ARG A 87 -11.16 1.18 49.57
N ALA A 88 -11.33 1.28 50.89
CA ALA A 88 -10.26 1.65 51.81
C ALA A 88 -9.10 0.65 51.76
N GLY A 89 -7.86 1.13 51.82
CA GLY A 89 -6.65 0.30 51.77
C GLY A 89 -6.31 -0.30 50.40
N GLN A 90 -7.14 -0.13 49.37
CA GLN A 90 -6.85 -0.58 48.02
C GLN A 90 -5.93 0.39 47.27
N GLY A 91 -5.17 -0.13 46.29
CA GLY A 91 -4.29 0.68 45.44
C GLY A 91 -5.03 1.74 44.60
N ALA A 92 -4.39 2.89 44.41
CA ALA A 92 -4.87 4.05 43.64
C ALA A 92 -3.71 4.69 42.85
N PHE A 93 -4.04 5.67 41.99
CA PHE A 93 -3.14 6.43 41.10
C PHE A 93 -2.33 5.65 40.05
N GLY A 94 -1.81 4.46 40.35
CA GLY A 94 -1.01 3.66 39.43
C GLY A 94 -1.81 3.21 38.20
N ASN A 95 -1.14 3.13 37.05
CA ASN A 95 -1.72 2.61 35.79
C ASN A 95 -2.00 1.10 35.83
N MET A 96 -1.35 0.38 36.73
CA MET A 96 -1.62 -1.01 37.07
C MET A 96 -2.76 -1.18 38.10
N CYS A 97 -3.24 -0.09 38.71
CA CYS A 97 -4.30 -0.15 39.72
C CYS A 97 -5.69 -0.09 39.08
N ARG A 98 -6.62 -0.92 39.55
CA ARG A 98 -8.04 -0.82 39.18
C ARG A 98 -8.60 0.53 39.60
N GLY A 99 -9.19 1.27 38.66
CA GLY A 99 -9.71 2.62 38.90
C GLY A 99 -8.64 3.72 39.01
N GLY A 100 -7.35 3.39 38.81
CA GLY A 100 -6.27 4.36 38.71
C GLY A 100 -6.23 5.06 37.34
N ARG A 101 -5.34 6.04 37.19
CA ARG A 101 -5.13 6.74 35.91
C ARG A 101 -4.33 5.87 34.95
N MET A 102 -4.55 5.98 33.65
CA MET A 102 -3.70 5.32 32.65
C MET A 102 -2.34 6.01 32.49
N PHE A 103 -1.33 5.26 32.03
CA PHE A 103 -0.06 5.84 31.58
C PHE A 103 -0.27 6.61 30.26
N ALA A 104 0.40 7.76 30.13
CA ALA A 104 0.29 8.68 29.00
C ALA A 104 -1.17 8.95 28.54
N PRO A 105 -2.03 9.56 29.40
CA PRO A 105 -3.42 9.86 29.05
C PRO A 105 -3.51 10.67 27.75
N THR A 106 -4.47 10.33 26.89
CA THR A 106 -4.65 11.04 25.62
C THR A 106 -4.96 12.51 25.85
N LYS A 107 -4.25 13.38 25.14
CA LYS A 107 -4.35 14.84 25.26
C LYS A 107 -5.03 15.43 24.04
N ILE A 108 -5.72 16.55 24.26
CA ILE A 108 -6.45 17.28 23.22
C ILE A 108 -5.46 17.83 22.17
N TRP A 109 -4.30 18.33 22.61
CA TRP A 109 -3.25 18.94 21.77
C TRP A 109 -2.40 17.94 20.97
N ARG A 110 -2.81 16.68 20.84
CA ARG A 110 -2.20 15.76 19.86
C ARG A 110 -2.28 16.42 18.47
N LYS A 111 -1.25 16.29 17.65
CA LYS A 111 -1.26 16.79 16.26
C LYS A 111 -2.21 15.95 15.39
N TRP A 112 -3.49 16.34 15.34
CA TRP A 112 -4.52 15.64 14.55
C TRP A 112 -4.45 15.99 13.06
N HIS A 113 -4.20 17.26 12.76
CA HIS A 113 -4.19 17.78 11.40
C HIS A 113 -2.79 17.71 10.79
N VAL A 114 -2.72 17.35 9.51
CA VAL A 114 -1.47 17.32 8.74
C VAL A 114 -1.57 18.30 7.59
N LYS A 115 -0.80 19.39 7.67
CA LYS A 115 -0.65 20.33 6.55
C LYS A 115 0.05 19.60 5.40
N THR A 116 -0.56 19.65 4.22
CA THR A 116 -0.02 19.04 2.99
C THR A 116 0.09 20.12 1.94
N ASN A 117 1.20 20.12 1.20
CA ASN A 117 1.50 21.13 0.19
C ASN A 117 0.41 21.19 -0.88
N LEU A 118 0.05 22.39 -1.30
CA LEU A 118 -1.05 22.61 -2.26
C LEU A 118 -0.77 21.91 -3.60
N ASN A 119 0.45 22.03 -4.12
CA ASN A 119 0.83 21.36 -5.37
C ASN A 119 0.84 19.83 -5.26
N GLN A 120 1.18 19.25 -4.10
CA GLN A 120 1.04 17.81 -3.89
C GLN A 120 -0.43 17.37 -3.91
N LYS A 121 -1.33 18.16 -3.31
CA LYS A 121 -2.78 17.90 -3.38
C LYS A 121 -3.28 17.96 -4.82
N ARG A 122 -2.88 19.00 -5.56
CA ARG A 122 -3.24 19.20 -6.97
C ARG A 122 -2.71 18.07 -7.86
N PHE A 123 -1.47 17.62 -7.64
CA PHE A 123 -0.91 16.47 -8.34
C PHE A 123 -1.69 15.19 -8.03
N ALA A 124 -1.94 14.89 -6.75
CA ALA A 124 -2.73 13.72 -6.38
C ALA A 124 -4.13 13.73 -7.03
N THR A 125 -4.79 14.89 -7.12
CA THR A 125 -6.07 15.00 -7.84
C THR A 125 -5.92 14.77 -9.34
N ALA A 126 -4.90 15.31 -9.99
CA ALA A 126 -4.65 15.10 -11.42
C ALA A 126 -4.34 13.62 -11.72
N SER A 127 -3.49 12.98 -10.92
CA SER A 127 -3.21 11.53 -11.05
C SER A 127 -4.45 10.67 -10.84
N ALA A 128 -5.34 11.04 -9.91
CA ALA A 128 -6.58 10.30 -9.67
C ALA A 128 -7.57 10.43 -10.86
N LEU A 129 -7.63 11.61 -11.49
CA LEU A 129 -8.42 11.84 -12.71
C LEU A 129 -7.86 11.07 -13.90
N ALA A 130 -6.54 11.14 -14.16
CA ALA A 130 -5.89 10.36 -15.20
C ALA A 130 -6.07 8.84 -15.01
N ALA A 131 -6.09 8.36 -13.77
CA ALA A 131 -6.37 6.96 -13.51
C ALA A 131 -7.84 6.57 -13.77
N SER A 132 -8.78 7.52 -13.70
CA SER A 132 -10.20 7.26 -13.96
C SER A 132 -10.55 7.13 -15.45
N SER A 133 -9.68 7.59 -16.36
CA SER A 133 -9.83 7.39 -17.80
C SER A 133 -9.33 6.04 -18.30
N ILE A 134 -8.67 5.23 -17.47
CA ILE A 134 -8.07 3.95 -17.88
C ILE A 134 -8.99 2.80 -17.43
N PRO A 135 -9.65 2.08 -18.36
CA PRO A 135 -10.59 1.00 -18.01
C PRO A 135 -9.97 -0.06 -17.10
N SER A 136 -8.72 -0.46 -17.35
CA SER A 136 -8.01 -1.48 -16.55
C SER A 136 -7.88 -1.07 -15.08
N LEU A 137 -7.62 0.21 -14.79
CA LEU A 137 -7.52 0.70 -13.41
C LEU A 137 -8.90 0.78 -12.74
N VAL A 138 -9.94 1.14 -13.50
CA VAL A 138 -11.32 1.20 -13.01
C VAL A 138 -11.87 -0.20 -12.69
N LEU A 139 -11.59 -1.18 -13.55
CA LEU A 139 -11.90 -2.60 -13.31
C LEU A 139 -11.09 -3.18 -12.15
N ALA A 140 -9.79 -2.87 -12.05
CA ALA A 140 -8.94 -3.33 -10.95
C ALA A 140 -9.42 -2.81 -9.58
N ARG A 141 -9.97 -1.60 -9.53
CA ARG A 141 -10.63 -1.08 -8.31
C ARG A 141 -11.91 -1.86 -7.96
N GLY A 142 -12.50 -2.50 -8.96
CA GLY A 142 -13.70 -3.31 -8.83
C GLY A 142 -14.98 -2.54 -9.08
N HIS A 143 -15.03 -1.61 -10.03
CA HIS A 143 -16.29 -1.14 -10.58
C HIS A 143 -16.85 -2.11 -11.62
N ARG A 144 -18.17 -2.12 -11.81
CA ARG A 144 -18.82 -2.85 -12.93
C ARG A 144 -18.99 -1.89 -14.10
N ILE A 145 -18.07 -1.97 -15.07
CA ILE A 145 -18.04 -1.12 -16.25
C ILE A 145 -18.01 -1.92 -17.56
N GLU A 146 -18.31 -3.21 -17.50
CA GLU A 146 -18.15 -4.15 -18.62
C GLU A 146 -19.07 -3.83 -19.82
N GLU A 147 -20.24 -3.23 -19.57
CA GLU A 147 -21.22 -2.81 -20.59
C GLU A 147 -21.15 -1.31 -20.93
N ILE A 148 -20.20 -0.58 -20.33
CA ILE A 148 -20.09 0.87 -20.55
C ILE A 148 -19.35 1.10 -21.86
N GLN A 149 -19.94 1.93 -22.72
CA GLN A 149 -19.44 2.17 -24.07
C GLN A 149 -18.06 2.85 -24.11
N GLU A 150 -17.81 3.82 -23.23
CA GLU A 150 -16.57 4.58 -23.17
C GLU A 150 -16.23 5.05 -21.75
N VAL A 151 -14.93 5.15 -21.45
CA VAL A 151 -14.38 5.70 -20.20
C VAL A 151 -13.27 6.69 -20.57
N PRO A 152 -13.26 7.94 -20.05
CA PRO A 152 -14.28 8.62 -19.24
C PRO A 152 -15.65 8.70 -19.90
N LEU A 153 -16.70 8.46 -19.11
CA LEU A 153 -18.07 8.58 -19.57
C LEU A 153 -18.55 10.04 -19.46
N VAL A 154 -18.96 10.64 -20.57
CA VAL A 154 -19.48 12.02 -20.64
C VAL A 154 -20.93 12.00 -21.12
N ILE A 155 -21.82 12.59 -20.33
CA ILE A 155 -23.26 12.69 -20.62
C ILE A 155 -23.60 14.16 -20.90
N GLY A 156 -24.58 14.40 -21.78
CA GLY A 156 -25.12 15.73 -22.07
C GLY A 156 -25.51 16.53 -20.83
N SER A 157 -25.54 17.85 -20.96
CA SER A 157 -25.78 18.76 -19.84
C SER A 157 -27.17 18.60 -19.18
N GLY A 158 -28.12 17.92 -19.79
CA GLY A 158 -29.44 17.63 -19.20
C GLY A 158 -29.38 16.74 -17.96
N ILE A 159 -28.25 16.05 -17.70
CA ILE A 159 -28.02 15.37 -16.42
C ILE A 159 -28.10 16.34 -15.22
N GLU A 160 -27.75 17.62 -15.42
CA GLU A 160 -27.69 18.62 -14.34
C GLU A 160 -29.08 19.13 -13.91
N SER A 161 -30.08 19.06 -14.80
CA SER A 161 -31.46 19.51 -14.58
C SER A 161 -32.39 18.42 -14.04
N LEU A 162 -31.90 17.19 -13.85
CA LEU A 162 -32.69 16.11 -13.26
C LEU A 162 -33.05 16.44 -11.80
N THR A 163 -34.34 16.40 -11.48
CA THR A 163 -34.85 16.70 -10.13
C THR A 163 -35.36 15.47 -9.38
N LYS A 164 -35.81 14.43 -10.09
CA LYS A 164 -36.41 13.23 -9.51
C LYS A 164 -35.46 12.05 -9.54
N THR A 165 -35.38 11.31 -8.43
CA THR A 165 -34.53 10.11 -8.31
C THR A 165 -34.94 9.00 -9.27
N LYS A 166 -36.24 8.88 -9.60
CA LYS A 166 -36.72 7.93 -10.62
C LYS A 166 -36.07 8.18 -11.98
N ALA A 167 -35.99 9.44 -12.41
CA ALA A 167 -35.35 9.82 -13.66
C ALA A 167 -33.83 9.60 -13.61
N ALA A 168 -33.17 9.92 -12.50
CA ALA A 168 -31.75 9.63 -12.28
C ALA A 168 -31.42 8.12 -12.35
N VAL A 169 -32.28 7.27 -11.78
CA VAL A 169 -32.14 5.81 -11.89
C VAL A 169 -32.36 5.33 -13.32
N ALA A 170 -33.34 5.89 -14.04
CA ALA A 170 -33.57 5.56 -15.44
C ALA A 170 -32.33 5.89 -16.29
N LEU A 171 -31.74 7.08 -16.12
CA LEU A 171 -30.50 7.47 -16.79
C LEU A 171 -29.34 6.50 -16.49
N LEU A 172 -29.13 6.11 -15.23
CA LEU A 172 -28.05 5.17 -14.92
C LEU A 172 -28.27 3.78 -15.55
N LYS A 173 -29.52 3.39 -15.82
CA LYS A 173 -29.84 2.15 -16.52
C LYS A 173 -29.60 2.27 -18.02
N THR A 174 -30.01 3.39 -18.64
CA THR A 174 -29.78 3.63 -20.07
C THR A 174 -28.29 3.67 -20.41
N VAL A 175 -27.47 4.25 -19.53
CA VAL A 175 -26.01 4.32 -19.73
C VAL A 175 -25.26 3.11 -19.14
N HIS A 176 -25.97 2.01 -18.82
CA HIS A 176 -25.42 0.76 -18.27
C HIS A 176 -24.60 0.87 -16.96
N ALA A 177 -24.59 2.05 -16.31
CA ALA A 177 -23.88 2.30 -15.06
C ALA A 177 -24.59 1.74 -13.82
N TYR A 178 -25.88 1.37 -13.94
CA TYR A 178 -26.70 0.92 -12.81
C TYR A 178 -26.22 -0.41 -12.20
N ARG A 179 -25.53 -1.27 -12.98
CA ARG A 179 -24.95 -2.53 -12.46
C ARG A 179 -23.99 -2.28 -11.29
N ASP A 180 -23.23 -1.18 -11.33
CA ASP A 180 -22.32 -0.79 -10.24
C ASP A 180 -23.09 -0.32 -9.00
N VAL A 181 -24.24 0.34 -9.18
CA VAL A 181 -25.15 0.74 -8.09
C VAL A 181 -25.78 -0.49 -7.42
N VAL A 182 -26.25 -1.46 -8.20
CA VAL A 182 -26.80 -2.73 -7.68
C VAL A 182 -25.75 -3.46 -6.83
N LYS A 183 -24.51 -3.50 -7.29
CA LYS A 183 -23.38 -4.04 -6.51
C LYS A 183 -23.18 -3.31 -5.18
N VAL A 184 -23.36 -1.99 -5.13
CA VAL A 184 -23.29 -1.25 -3.87
C VAL A 184 -24.45 -1.63 -2.95
N SER A 185 -25.68 -1.64 -3.46
CA SER A 185 -26.88 -1.99 -2.69
C SER A 185 -26.72 -3.35 -2.00
N ASN A 186 -26.33 -4.38 -2.78
CA ASN A 186 -26.13 -5.74 -2.28
C ASN A 186 -24.96 -5.88 -1.30
N SER A 187 -24.05 -4.90 -1.26
CA SER A 187 -22.87 -4.94 -0.38
C SER A 187 -23.12 -4.36 1.02
N ARG A 188 -24.30 -3.77 1.27
CA ARG A 188 -24.61 -3.12 2.53
C ARG A 188 -24.74 -4.16 3.64
N LYS A 189 -23.79 -4.14 4.58
CA LYS A 189 -23.77 -5.07 5.74
C LYS A 189 -23.50 -4.36 7.05
N LEU A 190 -23.83 -5.01 8.16
CA LEU A 190 -23.49 -4.53 9.49
C LEU A 190 -21.96 -4.50 9.68
N ARG A 191 -21.46 -3.43 10.29
CA ARG A 191 -20.04 -3.24 10.59
C ARG A 191 -19.64 -4.15 11.75
N ALA A 192 -18.55 -4.89 11.59
CA ALA A 192 -17.97 -5.66 12.69
C ALA A 192 -17.37 -4.74 13.77
N GLY A 193 -17.44 -5.18 15.03
CA GLY A 193 -16.85 -4.50 16.19
C GLY A 193 -17.66 -3.33 16.77
N LYS A 194 -17.00 -2.51 17.61
CA LYS A 194 -17.63 -1.43 18.42
C LYS A 194 -18.10 -0.22 17.60
N GLY A 195 -17.83 -0.18 16.29
CA GLY A 195 -18.30 0.89 15.41
C GLY A 195 -19.83 0.99 15.33
N LYS A 196 -20.54 -0.12 15.57
CA LYS A 196 -22.01 -0.18 15.60
C LYS A 196 -22.63 0.75 16.63
N LEU A 197 -21.97 0.91 17.78
CA LEU A 197 -22.39 1.78 18.88
C LEU A 197 -22.01 3.25 18.66
N ARG A 198 -21.19 3.56 17.64
CA ARG A 198 -20.62 4.89 17.39
C ARG A 198 -21.14 5.46 16.07
N ASN A 199 -22.45 5.36 15.82
CA ASN A 199 -23.16 5.86 14.63
C ASN A 199 -22.56 5.40 13.28
N ARG A 200 -21.92 4.22 13.25
CA ARG A 200 -21.29 3.64 12.06
C ARG A 200 -21.75 2.20 11.84
N ARG A 201 -23.06 1.97 12.00
CA ARG A 201 -23.70 0.64 12.01
C ARG A 201 -23.54 -0.13 10.71
N HIS A 202 -23.67 0.52 9.57
CA HIS A 202 -23.55 -0.12 8.26
C HIS A 202 -22.25 0.26 7.53
N ARG A 203 -21.79 -0.62 6.64
CA ARG A 203 -20.76 -0.36 5.62
C ARG A 203 -21.29 -0.85 4.28
N GLN A 204 -21.04 -0.07 3.23
CA GLN A 204 -21.33 -0.43 1.84
C GLN A 204 -20.16 0.00 0.95
N ARG A 205 -20.12 -0.50 -0.29
CA ARG A 205 -19.15 -0.10 -1.31
C ARG A 205 -19.39 1.34 -1.78
N ARG A 206 -18.42 1.93 -2.49
CA ARG A 206 -18.57 3.22 -3.17
C ARG A 206 -18.80 2.95 -4.65
N GLY A 207 -19.87 3.50 -5.19
CA GLY A 207 -20.25 3.36 -6.60
C GLY A 207 -19.73 4.51 -7.45
N PRO A 208 -20.41 4.85 -8.56
CA PRO A 208 -19.98 5.90 -9.46
C PRO A 208 -19.93 7.26 -8.75
N LEU A 209 -19.01 8.11 -9.19
CA LEU A 209 -18.95 9.51 -8.82
C LEU A 209 -19.51 10.33 -9.98
N ILE A 210 -20.51 11.17 -9.73
CA ILE A 210 -21.06 12.08 -10.73
C ILE A 210 -20.42 13.45 -10.53
N VAL A 211 -19.80 13.98 -11.59
CA VAL A 211 -19.19 15.31 -11.61
C VAL A 211 -20.02 16.24 -12.46
N TYR A 212 -20.46 17.34 -11.86
CA TYR A 212 -21.31 18.34 -12.48
C TYR A 212 -20.67 19.74 -12.41
N ASN A 213 -21.10 20.65 -13.27
CA ASN A 213 -20.69 22.05 -13.29
C ASN A 213 -21.59 22.90 -12.40
N GLU A 214 -22.90 22.85 -12.62
CA GLU A 214 -23.91 23.62 -11.90
C GLU A 214 -24.96 22.71 -11.26
N ASP A 215 -25.51 23.14 -10.11
CA ASP A 215 -26.53 22.37 -9.39
C ASP A 215 -27.94 22.90 -9.70
N ASN A 216 -28.54 22.38 -10.77
CA ASN A 216 -29.90 22.69 -11.17
C ASN A 216 -30.91 21.61 -10.74
N GLY A 217 -30.60 20.86 -9.67
CA GLY A 217 -31.42 19.76 -9.15
C GLY A 217 -30.69 18.43 -9.04
N VAL A 218 -29.56 18.28 -9.74
CA VAL A 218 -28.74 17.06 -9.80
C VAL A 218 -28.39 16.51 -8.42
N VAL A 219 -28.02 17.37 -7.46
CA VAL A 219 -27.67 16.90 -6.11
C VAL A 219 -28.87 16.24 -5.43
N LYS A 220 -30.07 16.82 -5.56
CA LYS A 220 -31.30 16.26 -4.97
C LYS A 220 -31.72 14.97 -5.66
N ALA A 221 -31.57 14.88 -6.98
CA ALA A 221 -31.95 13.69 -7.74
C ALA A 221 -31.10 12.46 -7.39
N PHE A 222 -29.78 12.63 -7.30
CA PHE A 222 -28.84 11.50 -7.16
C PHE A 222 -28.43 11.18 -5.71
N ARG A 223 -28.52 12.11 -4.75
CA ARG A 223 -28.01 11.89 -3.37
C ARG A 223 -28.63 10.70 -2.64
N ASN A 224 -29.85 10.30 -3.01
CA ASN A 224 -30.57 9.20 -2.36
C ASN A 224 -30.21 7.82 -2.93
N ILE A 225 -29.46 7.76 -4.04
CA ILE A 225 -29.06 6.50 -4.68
C ILE A 225 -27.87 5.90 -3.91
N PRO A 226 -27.92 4.63 -3.49
CA PRO A 226 -26.89 4.04 -2.65
C PRO A 226 -25.54 3.97 -3.37
N GLY A 227 -24.51 4.58 -2.76
CA GLY A 227 -23.14 4.52 -3.25
C GLY A 227 -22.76 5.56 -4.29
N VAL A 228 -23.74 6.24 -4.88
CA VAL A 228 -23.50 7.39 -5.76
C VAL A 228 -23.06 8.55 -4.91
N GLU A 229 -21.97 9.20 -5.31
CA GLU A 229 -21.54 10.46 -4.72
C GLU A 229 -21.48 11.52 -5.80
N LEU A 230 -21.69 12.78 -5.40
CA LEU A 230 -21.63 13.91 -6.30
C LEU A 230 -20.52 14.85 -5.88
N VAL A 231 -19.92 15.51 -6.87
CA VAL A 231 -18.92 16.55 -6.65
C VAL A 231 -19.00 17.60 -7.75
N ASN A 232 -18.84 18.87 -7.38
CA ASN A 232 -18.72 19.95 -8.36
C ASN A 232 -17.30 19.94 -8.95
N VAL A 233 -17.17 20.14 -10.27
CA VAL A 233 -15.88 20.19 -10.97
C VAL A 233 -14.90 21.20 -10.37
N ARG A 234 -15.37 22.35 -9.87
CA ARG A 234 -14.51 23.37 -9.24
C ARG A 234 -14.00 22.96 -7.86
N ARG A 235 -14.62 21.97 -7.22
CA ARG A 235 -14.36 21.52 -5.84
C ARG A 235 -14.04 20.02 -5.76
N LEU A 236 -13.29 19.51 -6.73
CA LEU A 236 -12.85 18.12 -6.75
C LEU A 236 -12.10 17.73 -5.48
N ASN A 237 -12.52 16.62 -4.86
CA ASN A 237 -11.96 16.13 -3.61
C ASN A 237 -11.24 14.80 -3.82
N LEU A 238 -9.96 14.73 -3.43
CA LEU A 238 -9.17 13.50 -3.51
C LEU A 238 -9.80 12.34 -2.72
N LEU A 239 -10.44 12.59 -1.58
CA LEU A 239 -11.07 11.54 -0.77
C LEU A 239 -12.25 10.88 -1.51
N GLN A 240 -12.89 11.61 -2.43
CA GLN A 240 -13.94 11.09 -3.29
C GLN A 240 -13.37 10.49 -4.58
N LEU A 241 -12.33 11.08 -5.18
CA LEU A 241 -11.72 10.55 -6.40
C LEU A 241 -10.95 9.24 -6.17
N ALA A 242 -10.24 9.13 -5.05
CA ALA A 242 -9.46 7.95 -4.67
C ALA A 242 -9.82 7.46 -3.25
N PRO A 243 -11.05 6.95 -3.01
CA PRO A 243 -11.45 6.50 -1.68
C PRO A 243 -10.55 5.37 -1.17
N GLY A 244 -9.93 5.59 -0.01
CA GLY A 244 -8.95 4.67 0.58
C GLY A 244 -7.52 4.84 0.05
N GLY A 245 -7.26 5.85 -0.78
CA GLY A 245 -5.97 6.06 -1.45
C GLY A 245 -5.74 5.14 -2.65
N HIS A 246 -6.79 4.47 -3.13
CA HIS A 246 -6.78 3.66 -4.36
C HIS A 246 -7.36 4.47 -5.52
N VAL A 247 -6.59 4.59 -6.59
CA VAL A 247 -6.98 5.29 -7.83
C VAL A 247 -7.93 4.45 -8.69
N GLY A 248 -8.49 5.05 -9.75
CA GLY A 248 -9.38 4.34 -10.69
C GLY A 248 -10.83 4.25 -10.22
N ARG A 249 -11.38 5.29 -9.58
CA ARG A 249 -12.83 5.34 -9.33
C ARG A 249 -13.56 5.56 -10.67
N PHE A 250 -14.70 4.90 -10.87
CA PHE A 250 -15.57 5.16 -12.01
C PHE A 250 -16.25 6.53 -11.83
N ILE A 251 -16.05 7.42 -12.80
CA ILE A 251 -16.54 8.80 -12.79
C ILE A 251 -17.40 9.03 -14.03
N ILE A 252 -18.58 9.62 -13.82
CA ILE A 252 -19.52 10.06 -14.84
C ILE A 252 -19.47 11.59 -14.86
N TRP A 253 -19.22 12.17 -16.03
CA TRP A 253 -19.09 13.61 -16.21
C TRP A 253 -20.32 14.17 -16.92
N SER A 254 -20.80 15.34 -16.47
CA SER A 254 -21.60 16.18 -17.35
C SER A 254 -20.72 16.84 -18.41
N GLN A 255 -21.28 17.14 -19.57
CA GLN A 255 -20.60 17.85 -20.65
C GLN A 255 -20.00 19.18 -20.17
N GLY A 256 -20.78 19.99 -19.43
CA GLY A 256 -20.31 21.25 -18.86
C GLY A 256 -19.14 21.08 -17.89
N ALA A 257 -19.16 20.03 -17.05
CA ALA A 257 -18.06 19.73 -16.15
C ALA A 257 -16.80 19.31 -16.90
N PHE A 258 -16.97 18.47 -17.93
CA PHE A 258 -15.87 17.94 -18.71
C PHE A 258 -15.12 19.04 -19.48
N ALA A 259 -15.85 19.97 -20.09
CA ALA A 259 -15.29 21.12 -20.81
C ALA A 259 -14.49 22.07 -19.88
N LEU A 260 -14.87 22.19 -18.62
CA LEU A 260 -14.23 23.09 -17.65
C LEU A 260 -12.85 22.60 -17.18
N LEU A 261 -12.51 21.32 -17.37
CA LEU A 261 -11.28 20.72 -16.85
C LEU A 261 -9.99 21.38 -17.36
N ASP A 262 -9.94 21.76 -18.64
CA ASP A 262 -8.75 22.44 -19.21
C ASP A 262 -8.57 23.85 -18.64
N SER A 263 -9.66 24.57 -18.36
CA SER A 263 -9.59 25.85 -17.64
C SER A 263 -9.14 25.68 -16.18
N LEU A 264 -9.48 24.54 -15.55
CA LEU A 264 -9.20 24.25 -14.15
C LEU A 264 -7.79 23.72 -13.89
N PHE A 265 -7.23 22.92 -14.79
CA PHE A 265 -5.91 22.31 -14.63
C PHE A 265 -4.88 22.83 -15.64
N GLY A 266 -5.31 23.52 -16.69
CA GLY A 266 -4.45 23.91 -17.79
C GLY A 266 -4.13 22.73 -18.71
N THR A 267 -3.31 23.01 -19.71
CA THR A 267 -2.65 22.01 -20.55
C THR A 267 -1.14 22.06 -20.30
N TYR A 268 -0.38 21.18 -20.96
CA TYR A 268 1.09 21.27 -20.88
C TYR A 268 1.66 22.52 -21.59
N ARG A 269 0.87 23.19 -22.44
CA ARG A 269 1.27 24.41 -23.16
C ARG A 269 0.68 25.69 -22.54
N LYS A 270 -0.44 25.58 -21.83
CA LYS A 270 -1.17 26.71 -21.24
C LYS A 270 -1.38 26.48 -19.75
N SER A 271 -1.01 27.45 -18.93
CA SER A 271 -1.26 27.43 -17.48
C SER A 271 -2.75 27.33 -17.15
N ALA A 272 -3.07 26.87 -15.94
CA ALA A 272 -4.46 26.84 -15.47
C ALA A 272 -5.02 28.27 -15.30
N ALA A 273 -6.22 28.52 -15.81
CA ALA A 273 -6.88 29.81 -15.67
C ALA A 273 -7.51 29.99 -14.28
N LEU A 274 -8.12 28.92 -13.74
CA LEU A 274 -8.83 28.97 -12.45
C LEU A 274 -7.94 28.66 -11.24
N LYS A 275 -6.66 28.34 -11.45
CA LYS A 275 -5.72 28.05 -10.38
C LYS A 275 -4.48 28.90 -10.55
N ARG A 276 -4.26 29.78 -9.58
CA ARG A 276 -3.04 30.57 -9.47
C ARG A 276 -1.79 29.69 -9.48
N ASP A 277 -0.83 30.09 -10.31
CA ASP A 277 0.53 29.56 -10.45
C ASP A 277 0.58 28.02 -10.52
N TYR A 278 -0.28 27.45 -11.38
CA TYR A 278 -0.42 26.00 -11.53
C TYR A 278 -0.23 25.53 -12.96
N HIS A 279 0.62 24.50 -13.10
CA HIS A 279 0.83 23.73 -14.30
C HIS A 279 0.66 22.24 -14.00
N LEU A 280 0.30 21.47 -15.02
CA LEU A 280 0.28 20.02 -14.93
C LEU A 280 1.69 19.46 -14.66
N PRO A 281 1.80 18.40 -13.85
CA PRO A 281 3.08 17.77 -13.54
C PRO A 281 3.66 17.09 -14.80
N SER A 282 4.94 17.30 -15.08
CA SER A 282 5.63 16.70 -16.21
C SER A 282 5.83 15.19 -16.03
N HIS A 283 5.91 14.47 -17.15
CA HIS A 283 6.24 13.05 -17.16
C HIS A 283 7.74 12.85 -16.95
N ILE A 284 8.12 11.91 -16.09
CA ILE A 284 9.52 11.46 -15.97
C ILE A 284 9.92 10.65 -17.21
N ILE A 285 9.00 9.82 -17.71
CA ILE A 285 9.18 9.00 -18.91
C ILE A 285 8.05 9.34 -19.89
N THR A 286 8.41 9.72 -21.12
CA THR A 286 7.45 10.13 -22.16
C THR A 286 6.76 8.96 -22.88
N ASN A 287 7.38 7.78 -22.87
CA ASN A 287 6.82 6.52 -23.35
C ASN A 287 6.89 5.46 -22.23
N SER A 288 5.74 5.14 -21.63
CA SER A 288 5.65 4.14 -20.55
C SER A 288 5.64 2.69 -21.04
N ASP A 289 5.52 2.44 -22.34
CA ASP A 289 5.59 1.11 -22.93
C ASP A 289 7.05 0.67 -23.06
N VAL A 290 7.58 0.23 -21.92
CA VAL A 290 8.96 -0.25 -21.81
C VAL A 290 9.18 -1.48 -22.69
N THR A 291 8.16 -2.31 -22.89
CA THR A 291 8.23 -3.48 -23.78
C THR A 291 8.46 -3.10 -25.23
N SER A 292 7.74 -2.10 -25.75
CA SER A 292 7.97 -1.56 -27.09
C SER A 292 9.35 -0.93 -27.22
N ILE A 293 9.80 -0.18 -26.20
CA ILE A 293 11.14 0.41 -26.18
C ILE A 293 12.22 -0.68 -26.23
N ILE A 294 12.15 -1.69 -25.36
CA ILE A 294 13.13 -2.79 -25.32
C ILE A 294 13.18 -3.53 -26.66
N ASN A 295 12.02 -3.75 -27.30
CA ASN A 295 11.93 -4.47 -28.56
C ASN A 295 12.14 -3.59 -29.81
N SER A 296 12.51 -2.32 -29.64
CA SER A 296 12.79 -1.40 -30.76
C SER A 296 14.03 -1.84 -31.54
N LYS A 297 14.04 -1.56 -32.84
CA LYS A 297 15.14 -1.97 -33.75
C LYS A 297 16.46 -1.33 -33.31
N GLU A 298 16.38 -0.08 -32.87
CA GLU A 298 17.51 0.72 -32.40
C GLU A 298 18.20 0.03 -31.22
N ILE A 299 17.44 -0.41 -30.22
CA ILE A 299 17.98 -1.13 -29.06
C ILE A 299 18.45 -2.53 -29.47
N GLN A 300 17.63 -3.30 -30.17
CA GLN A 300 17.94 -4.68 -30.55
C GLN A 300 19.17 -4.80 -31.45
N SER A 301 19.46 -3.79 -32.28
CA SER A 301 20.63 -3.80 -33.17
C SER A 301 21.98 -3.71 -32.45
N VAL A 302 22.02 -3.14 -31.24
CA VAL A 302 23.26 -2.93 -30.46
C VAL A 302 23.39 -3.96 -29.33
N LEU A 303 22.31 -4.66 -28.98
CA LEU A 303 22.33 -5.67 -27.95
C LEU A 303 23.21 -6.86 -28.35
N ARG A 304 24.02 -7.33 -27.41
CA ARG A 304 24.74 -8.60 -27.55
C ARG A 304 23.72 -9.75 -27.59
N PRO A 305 23.99 -10.83 -28.34
CA PRO A 305 23.13 -11.99 -28.34
C PRO A 305 22.95 -12.50 -26.92
N ALA A 306 21.72 -12.92 -26.59
CA ALA A 306 21.43 -13.52 -25.29
C ALA A 306 22.28 -14.79 -25.13
N GLY A 307 23.11 -14.84 -24.09
CA GLY A 307 23.90 -16.03 -23.77
C GLY A 307 23.01 -17.22 -23.40
N GLU A 308 23.62 -18.40 -23.30
CA GLU A 308 22.90 -19.60 -22.88
C GLU A 308 22.23 -19.41 -21.51
N LYS A 309 21.01 -19.93 -21.37
CA LYS A 309 20.25 -19.86 -20.11
C LYS A 309 20.98 -20.66 -19.04
N HIS A 310 21.78 -19.98 -18.21
CA HIS A 310 22.43 -20.62 -17.08
C HIS A 310 21.47 -20.71 -15.89
N GLU A 311 20.87 -21.88 -15.68
CA GLU A 311 20.16 -22.18 -14.43
C GLU A 311 21.15 -22.31 -13.26
N LYS A 312 21.39 -21.21 -12.54
CA LYS A 312 22.04 -21.31 -11.23
C LYS A 312 21.05 -22.02 -10.30
N ARG A 313 21.40 -23.20 -9.81
CA ARG A 313 20.69 -23.86 -8.70
C ARG A 313 21.17 -23.22 -7.39
N PRO A 314 20.47 -22.23 -6.81
CA PRO A 314 21.00 -21.46 -5.67
C PRO A 314 21.13 -22.32 -4.41
N PHE A 315 20.30 -23.35 -4.29
CA PHE A 315 20.30 -24.30 -3.17
C PHE A 315 20.74 -25.68 -3.66
N THR A 316 22.02 -25.82 -4.00
CA THR A 316 22.62 -27.16 -4.08
C THR A 316 23.10 -27.57 -2.70
N GLN A 317 22.80 -28.79 -2.28
CA GLN A 317 23.31 -29.32 -1.02
C GLN A 317 24.85 -29.29 -1.07
N LYS A 318 25.49 -28.54 -0.16
CA LYS A 318 26.95 -28.55 -0.02
C LYS A 318 27.39 -29.94 0.44
N LYS A 319 27.88 -30.76 -0.49
CA LYS A 319 28.40 -32.10 -0.20
C LYS A 319 29.76 -31.98 0.47
N ASN A 320 29.95 -32.68 1.60
CA ASN A 320 31.21 -32.69 2.33
C ASN A 320 32.31 -33.43 1.50
N PRO A 321 33.41 -32.78 1.10
CA PRO A 321 34.48 -33.40 0.30
C PRO A 321 35.23 -34.53 1.03
N LEU A 322 35.22 -34.56 2.36
CA LEU A 322 35.84 -35.64 3.13
C LEU A 322 35.02 -36.93 3.09
N ARG A 323 33.70 -36.82 2.87
CA ARG A 323 32.78 -37.96 2.77
C ARG A 323 32.39 -38.30 1.33
N ASN A 324 32.46 -37.33 0.40
CA ASN A 324 32.09 -37.52 -1.00
C ASN A 324 33.31 -37.39 -1.92
N ASN A 325 33.82 -38.53 -2.40
CA ASN A 325 35.04 -38.57 -3.20
C ASN A 325 34.90 -37.82 -4.54
N GLY A 326 33.72 -37.85 -5.17
CA GLY A 326 33.48 -37.11 -6.43
C GLY A 326 33.62 -35.60 -6.26
N VAL A 327 33.20 -35.06 -5.12
CA VAL A 327 33.40 -33.63 -4.78
C VAL A 327 34.84 -33.36 -4.36
N LYS A 328 35.48 -34.29 -3.64
CA LYS A 328 36.91 -34.20 -3.28
C LYS A 328 37.79 -34.07 -4.52
N ILE A 329 37.58 -34.92 -5.52
CA ILE A 329 38.36 -34.95 -6.77
C ILE A 329 38.07 -33.72 -7.63
N ARG A 330 36.80 -33.28 -7.67
CA ARG A 330 36.43 -32.05 -8.39
C ARG A 330 37.11 -30.81 -7.81
N LEU A 331 37.20 -30.71 -6.49
CA LEU A 331 37.84 -29.59 -5.80
C LEU A 331 39.37 -29.71 -5.76
N ASN A 332 39.88 -30.93 -5.64
CA ASN A 332 41.31 -31.22 -5.59
C ASN A 332 41.61 -32.52 -6.38
N PRO A 333 41.96 -32.42 -7.67
CA PRO A 333 42.32 -33.57 -8.49
C PRO A 333 43.52 -34.35 -7.95
N TYR A 334 44.46 -33.69 -7.28
CA TYR A 334 45.65 -34.31 -6.69
C TYR A 334 45.32 -35.26 -5.54
N ALA A 335 44.17 -35.09 -4.88
CA ALA A 335 43.69 -36.02 -3.86
C ALA A 335 43.52 -37.46 -4.39
N LYS A 336 43.22 -37.63 -5.69
CA LYS A 336 43.14 -38.94 -6.35
C LYS A 336 44.51 -39.63 -6.43
N ILE A 337 45.55 -38.86 -6.72
CA ILE A 337 46.93 -39.35 -6.82
C ILE A 337 47.43 -39.76 -5.43
N LEU A 338 47.23 -38.92 -4.42
CA LEU A 338 47.62 -39.21 -3.04
C LEU A 338 46.91 -40.46 -2.49
N GLN A 339 45.60 -40.59 -2.67
CA GLN A 339 44.86 -41.79 -2.24
C GLN A 339 45.40 -43.06 -2.93
N ARG A 340 45.69 -42.99 -4.23
CA ARG A 340 46.24 -44.14 -4.96
C ARG A 340 47.64 -44.51 -4.46
N ALA A 341 48.51 -43.52 -4.24
CA ALA A 341 49.84 -43.73 -3.68
C ALA A 341 49.78 -44.33 -2.27
N GLU A 342 48.83 -43.88 -1.44
CA GLU A 342 48.62 -44.40 -0.09
C GLU A 342 48.09 -45.84 -0.08
N ILE A 343 47.16 -46.18 -0.96
CA ILE A 343 46.66 -47.56 -1.13
C ILE A 343 47.80 -48.49 -1.56
N ILE A 344 48.57 -48.10 -2.58
CA ILE A 344 49.73 -48.89 -3.05
C ILE A 344 50.77 -49.03 -1.93
N ALA A 345 51.04 -47.97 -1.17
CA ALA A 345 51.95 -48.02 -0.03
C ALA A 345 51.43 -48.94 1.09
N ALA A 346 50.13 -48.92 1.37
CA ALA A 346 49.49 -49.78 2.37
C ALA A 346 49.52 -51.26 1.95
N GLU A 347 49.23 -51.57 0.68
CA GLU A 347 49.36 -52.93 0.13
C GLU A 347 50.80 -53.45 0.23
N LYS A 348 51.79 -52.61 -0.11
CA LYS A 348 53.21 -52.95 0.06
C LYS A 348 53.59 -53.20 1.52
N ARG A 349 53.01 -52.45 2.49
CA ARG A 349 53.20 -52.71 3.93
C ARG A 349 52.55 -54.03 4.36
N LYS A 350 51.34 -54.31 3.89
CA LYS A 350 50.60 -55.55 4.23
C LYS A 350 51.30 -56.79 3.66
N ALA A 351 51.89 -56.67 2.47
CA ALA A 351 52.71 -57.71 1.85
C ALA A 351 54.13 -57.84 2.46
N GLY A 352 54.44 -57.12 3.55
CA GLY A 352 55.72 -57.23 4.25
C GLY A 352 56.93 -56.61 3.53
N LYS A 353 56.73 -55.94 2.39
CA LYS A 353 57.80 -55.41 1.53
C LYS A 353 58.38 -54.06 2.01
N ILE A 354 57.94 -53.55 3.16
CA ILE A 354 58.42 -52.29 3.75
C ILE A 354 58.82 -52.54 5.21
N ILE A 355 60.13 -52.57 5.46
CA ILE A 355 60.71 -52.71 6.81
C ILE A 355 60.48 -51.39 7.57
N LYS A 356 59.83 -51.45 8.74
CA LYS A 356 59.78 -50.30 9.67
C LYS A 356 61.21 -49.97 10.10
N LYS A 357 61.80 -48.90 9.53
CA LYS A 357 63.01 -48.29 10.13
C LYS A 357 62.60 -47.78 11.52
N LYS A 358 63.08 -48.42 12.60
CA LYS A 358 62.96 -47.88 13.97
C LYS A 358 63.61 -46.49 13.96
N ARG A 359 62.83 -45.41 14.10
CA ARG A 359 63.40 -44.11 14.47
C ARG A 359 63.89 -44.24 15.91
N GLN A 360 65.20 -44.28 16.11
CA GLN A 360 65.77 -44.02 17.43
C GLN A 360 65.50 -42.54 17.73
N PHE A 361 64.58 -42.28 18.66
CA PHE A 361 64.49 -40.98 19.30
C PHE A 361 65.62 -40.91 20.32
N LYS A 362 66.55 -39.95 20.19
CA LYS A 362 67.42 -39.58 21.32
C LYS A 362 66.55 -38.97 22.41
N GLU A 363 66.69 -39.42 23.65
CA GLU A 363 66.06 -38.76 24.80
C GLU A 363 66.48 -37.29 24.85
N SER A 364 65.51 -36.39 24.76
CA SER A 364 65.78 -34.97 24.97
C SER A 364 65.80 -34.69 26.48
N THR A 365 66.92 -34.19 27.00
CA THR A 365 67.07 -33.72 28.40
C THR A 365 66.26 -32.46 28.74
N ARG A 366 65.37 -32.01 27.84
CA ARG A 366 64.60 -30.76 27.94
C ARG A 366 63.14 -30.93 28.35
N THR A 367 62.71 -32.14 28.69
CA THR A 367 61.32 -32.41 29.07
C THR A 367 61.20 -32.59 30.58
N SER A 368 60.26 -31.87 31.20
CA SER A 368 60.01 -31.98 32.64
C SER A 368 59.59 -33.40 33.01
N VAL A 369 60.02 -33.89 34.17
CA VAL A 369 59.67 -35.22 34.70
C VAL A 369 58.14 -35.42 34.76
N ARG A 370 57.38 -34.33 34.91
CA ARG A 370 55.91 -34.32 34.96
C ARG A 370 55.25 -34.67 33.62
N THR A 371 55.86 -34.27 32.51
CA THR A 371 55.37 -34.57 31.15
C THR A 371 55.73 -35.99 30.69
N LEU A 372 56.81 -36.58 31.20
CA LEU A 372 57.16 -37.97 30.90
C LEU A 372 56.21 -38.97 31.58
N LYS A 373 55.81 -38.73 32.84
CA LYS A 373 54.84 -39.59 33.55
C LYS A 373 53.49 -39.71 32.80
N ILE A 374 52.98 -38.61 32.26
CA ILE A 374 51.70 -38.60 31.50
C ILE A 374 51.79 -39.42 30.20
N LEU A 375 52.97 -39.56 29.61
CA LEU A 375 53.17 -40.28 28.34
C LEU A 375 53.53 -41.76 28.50
N THR A 376 53.96 -42.18 29.70
CA THR A 376 54.37 -43.57 29.99
C THR A 376 53.44 -44.32 30.93
N ASP A 377 52.37 -43.68 31.44
CA ASP A 377 51.31 -44.39 32.14
C ASP A 377 50.59 -45.32 31.15
N LYS A 378 50.92 -46.61 31.27
CA LYS A 378 50.13 -47.74 30.80
C LYS A 378 49.05 -48.06 31.81
#